data_AF-A0A378T6M9-F1
#
_entry.id   AF-A0A378T6M9-F1
#
_cell.length_a   1.000
_cell.length_b   1.000
_cell.length_c   1.000
_cell.angle_alpha   90.00
_cell.angle_beta   90.00
_cell.angle_gamma   90.00
#
_symmetry.space_group_name_H-M   'P 1'
#
loop_
_entity.id
_entity.type
_entity.pdbx_description
1 polymer ?
#
loop_
_entity_poly.entity_id
_entity_poly.type
_entity_poly.pdbx_seq_one_letter_code
_entity_poly.pdbx_strand_id
1 'polypeptide(L)'
;MGVISMTWGNKSPLGEDDFTLAFENAENRLFELFRLSEFSDPYHAYQSLIDVWHSTILPDLLILSDETGADDDEELANLIGENGFYKARRLVPNMVIKGKNEVQDGVKGELLSKQTIGYAFFADEIGEIDRLKQSLDEIEERQAERLANIADTALADYLNDKEKLDEKSYKAIEKDLKTMRNDDENFELLSESLADFQAAKTLKAQLKTKEPALNSRIEAKYQDLDLAEIKRLLIQKWFSELANNLSDVGQSYAKTVVSQLKVLDERYVDTLEDIRRQRQQAENAFWAMANQLVGGV
;
A
#
# COMPACT_ATOMS: atom_id res chain seq x y z
N MET A 1 -23.27 9.03 26.37
CA MET A 1 -22.30 7.92 26.55
C MET A 1 -23.07 6.61 26.58
N GLY A 2 -23.61 6.20 25.42
CA GLY A 2 -24.29 4.91 25.27
C GLY A 2 -23.34 3.93 24.62
N VAL A 3 -22.85 2.96 25.40
CA VAL A 3 -22.06 1.84 24.89
C VAL A 3 -23.04 0.93 24.14
N ILE A 4 -22.94 0.86 22.82
CA ILE A 4 -23.68 -0.13 22.03
C ILE A 4 -22.98 -1.46 22.27
N SER A 5 -23.46 -2.23 23.24
CA SER A 5 -23.14 -3.65 23.36
C SER A 5 -23.95 -4.40 22.31
N MET A 6 -23.37 -4.68 21.14
CA MET A 6 -23.88 -5.76 20.29
C MET A 6 -23.56 -7.07 20.99
N THR A 7 -24.51 -7.57 21.77
CA THR A 7 -24.48 -8.92 22.32
C THR A 7 -24.71 -9.87 21.16
N TRP A 8 -23.62 -10.38 20.58
CA TRP A 8 -23.63 -11.49 19.62
C TRP A 8 -23.92 -12.80 20.36
N GLY A 9 -25.10 -12.91 20.95
CA GLY A 9 -25.59 -14.12 21.58
C GLY A 9 -26.35 -14.96 20.57
N ASN A 10 -25.81 -16.16 20.30
CA ASN A 10 -26.47 -17.35 19.76
C ASN A 10 -27.84 -17.11 19.07
N LYS A 11 -27.84 -16.46 17.90
CA LYS A 11 -29.03 -16.25 17.09
C LYS A 11 -28.70 -16.62 15.64
N SER A 12 -29.73 -17.14 14.97
CA SER A 12 -29.82 -17.52 13.57
C SER A 12 -29.01 -16.63 12.62
N PRO A 13 -28.59 -17.16 11.45
CA PRO A 13 -27.87 -16.39 10.45
C PRO A 13 -28.58 -15.06 10.19
N LEU A 14 -27.78 -13.98 10.12
CA LEU A 14 -28.27 -12.62 9.91
C LEU A 14 -29.18 -12.59 8.67
N GLY A 15 -30.41 -12.11 8.84
CA GLY A 15 -31.34 -11.93 7.74
C GLY A 15 -31.01 -10.68 6.92
N GLU A 16 -31.59 -10.58 5.72
CA GLU A 16 -31.52 -9.36 4.87
C GLU A 16 -31.95 -8.10 5.63
N ASP A 17 -32.94 -8.24 6.52
CA ASP A 17 -33.44 -7.17 7.40
C ASP A 17 -32.39 -6.72 8.44
N ASP A 18 -31.56 -7.64 8.96
CA ASP A 18 -30.52 -7.32 9.95
C ASP A 18 -29.38 -6.52 9.29
N PHE A 19 -29.02 -6.85 8.05
CA PHE A 19 -28.01 -6.12 7.29
C PHE A 19 -28.48 -4.71 6.91
N THR A 20 -29.74 -4.59 6.51
CA THR A 20 -30.36 -3.30 6.18
C THR A 20 -30.37 -2.37 7.40
N LEU A 21 -30.78 -2.89 8.57
CA LEU A 21 -30.79 -2.11 9.81
C LEU A 21 -29.37 -1.68 10.25
N ALA A 22 -28.36 -2.54 10.07
CA ALA A 22 -26.97 -2.18 10.38
C ALA A 22 -26.45 -1.06 9.46
N PHE A 23 -26.76 -1.12 8.16
CA PHE A 23 -26.43 -0.08 7.20
C PHE A 23 -27.07 1.27 7.55
N GLU A 24 -28.40 1.28 7.77
CA GLU A 24 -29.15 2.50 8.10
C GLU A 24 -28.61 3.17 9.37
N ASN A 25 -28.22 2.40 10.38
CA ASN A 25 -27.62 2.95 11.59
C ASN A 25 -26.24 3.58 11.34
N ALA A 26 -25.41 2.94 10.52
CA ALA A 26 -24.09 3.46 10.16
C ALA A 26 -24.22 4.75 9.32
N GLU A 27 -25.11 4.73 8.33
CA GLU A 27 -25.46 5.88 7.49
C GLU A 27 -25.90 7.08 8.33
N ASN A 28 -26.91 6.90 9.18
CA ASN A 28 -27.45 7.96 10.02
C ASN A 28 -26.38 8.56 10.94
N ARG A 29 -25.50 7.72 11.49
CA ARG A 29 -24.44 8.19 12.38
C ARG A 29 -23.37 8.99 11.62
N LEU A 30 -23.00 8.53 10.43
CA LEU A 30 -22.01 9.18 9.59
C LEU A 30 -22.55 10.53 9.07
N PHE A 31 -23.80 10.57 8.64
CA PHE A 31 -24.47 11.79 8.20
C PHE A 31 -24.52 12.86 9.31
N GLU A 32 -24.88 12.49 10.54
CA GLU A 32 -24.90 13.43 11.67
C GLU A 32 -23.51 13.98 12.02
N LEU A 33 -22.44 13.17 11.89
CA LEU A 33 -21.07 13.63 12.15
C LEU A 33 -20.59 14.63 11.08
N PHE A 34 -20.87 14.37 9.80
CA PHE A 34 -20.43 15.22 8.70
C PHE A 34 -21.30 16.47 8.52
N ARG A 35 -22.57 16.45 8.95
CA ARG A 35 -23.42 17.65 8.98
C ARG A 35 -22.86 18.74 9.90
N LEU A 36 -22.13 18.38 10.94
CA LEU A 36 -21.54 19.32 11.89
C LEU A 36 -20.25 19.99 11.39
N SER A 37 -19.72 19.55 10.25
CA SER A 37 -18.47 20.06 9.69
C SER A 37 -18.76 21.02 8.53
N GLU A 38 -18.28 22.27 8.64
CA GLU A 38 -18.38 23.28 7.57
C GLU A 38 -17.46 22.99 6.37
N PHE A 39 -16.55 22.03 6.50
CA PHE A 39 -15.46 21.77 5.54
C PHE A 39 -15.65 20.47 4.74
N SER A 40 -16.80 19.81 4.85
CA SER A 40 -17.03 18.51 4.22
C SER A 40 -18.41 18.44 3.60
N ASP A 41 -18.50 17.91 2.38
CA ASP A 41 -19.77 17.59 1.75
C ASP A 41 -20.34 16.28 2.33
N PRO A 42 -21.48 16.31 3.05
CA PRO A 42 -22.09 15.11 3.63
C PRO A 42 -22.44 14.04 2.59
N TYR A 43 -22.73 14.44 1.35
CA TYR A 43 -23.04 13.49 0.27
C TYR A 43 -21.81 12.71 -0.19
N HIS A 44 -20.64 13.35 -0.25
CA HIS A 44 -19.39 12.64 -0.56
C HIS A 44 -19.00 11.65 0.53
N ALA A 45 -19.21 12.01 1.80
CA ALA A 45 -18.99 11.10 2.93
C ALA A 45 -19.95 9.91 2.89
N TYR A 46 -21.22 10.16 2.55
CA TYR A 46 -22.22 9.11 2.35
C TYR A 46 -21.88 8.19 1.18
N GLN A 47 -21.48 8.73 0.02
CA GLN A 47 -21.07 7.94 -1.13
C GLN A 47 -19.87 7.03 -0.78
N SER A 48 -18.91 7.55 0.01
CA SER A 48 -17.78 6.76 0.49
C SER A 48 -18.23 5.56 1.33
N LEU A 49 -19.27 5.72 2.15
CA LEU A 49 -19.85 4.63 2.92
C LEU A 49 -20.57 3.62 2.01
N ILE A 50 -21.39 4.07 1.06
CA ILE A 50 -22.06 3.21 0.07
C ILE A 50 -21.02 2.35 -0.65
N ASP A 51 -19.97 3.00 -1.16
CA ASP A 51 -18.96 2.34 -1.99
C ASP A 51 -18.30 1.21 -1.20
N VAL A 52 -17.80 1.50 0.01
CA VAL A 52 -17.18 0.49 0.90
C VAL A 52 -18.19 -0.58 1.34
N TRP A 53 -19.44 -0.19 1.57
CA TRP A 53 -20.48 -1.14 1.95
C TRP A 53 -20.70 -2.18 0.86
N HIS A 54 -20.87 -1.76 -0.39
CA HIS A 54 -21.12 -2.68 -1.50
C HIS A 54 -19.87 -3.39 -2.02
N SER A 55 -18.70 -2.75 -1.99
CA SER A 55 -17.47 -3.35 -2.51
C SER A 55 -16.82 -4.34 -1.54
N THR A 56 -16.95 -4.11 -0.23
CA THR A 56 -16.16 -4.81 0.79
C THR A 56 -17.04 -5.42 1.88
N ILE A 57 -17.90 -4.64 2.54
CA ILE A 57 -18.61 -5.09 3.74
C ILE A 57 -19.69 -6.13 3.40
N LEU A 58 -20.59 -5.83 2.46
CA LEU A 58 -21.69 -6.72 2.09
C LEU A 58 -21.19 -8.06 1.53
N PRO A 59 -20.22 -8.11 0.60
CA PRO A 59 -19.65 -9.39 0.15
C PRO A 59 -19.07 -10.22 1.30
N ASP A 60 -18.37 -9.58 2.23
CA ASP A 60 -17.81 -10.26 3.41
C ASP A 60 -18.92 -10.81 4.32
N LEU A 61 -19.96 -10.03 4.57
CA LEU A 61 -21.11 -10.45 5.38
C LEU A 61 -21.86 -11.63 4.75
N LEU A 62 -22.02 -11.64 3.42
CA LEU A 62 -22.61 -12.75 2.69
C LEU A 62 -21.78 -14.03 2.84
N ILE A 63 -20.44 -13.94 2.74
CA ILE A 63 -19.55 -15.08 2.98
C ILE A 63 -19.67 -15.57 4.42
N LEU A 64 -19.81 -14.67 5.39
CA LEU A 64 -19.96 -15.04 6.81
C LEU A 64 -21.30 -15.68 7.14
N SER A 65 -22.38 -15.30 6.42
CA SER A 65 -23.71 -15.91 6.55
C SER A 65 -23.88 -17.21 5.76
N ASP A 66 -22.92 -17.54 4.89
CA ASP A 66 -22.95 -18.77 4.10
C ASP A 66 -22.63 -19.99 4.98
N GLU A 67 -23.68 -20.73 5.34
CA GLU A 67 -23.61 -22.00 6.07
C GLU A 67 -23.46 -23.21 5.11
N THR A 68 -23.36 -22.98 3.79
CA THR A 68 -23.30 -24.07 2.81
C THR A 68 -22.10 -24.98 3.07
N GLY A 69 -22.39 -26.27 3.30
CA GLY A 69 -21.43 -27.32 3.65
C GLY A 69 -21.41 -27.71 5.13
N ALA A 70 -22.15 -27.01 6.00
CA ALA A 70 -22.30 -27.37 7.41
C ALA A 70 -23.28 -28.54 7.63
N ASP A 71 -24.32 -28.66 6.78
CA ASP A 71 -25.35 -29.70 6.89
C ASP A 71 -24.80 -31.13 6.70
N ASP A 72 -23.70 -31.27 5.94
CA ASP A 72 -23.09 -32.55 5.59
C ASP A 72 -21.92 -32.94 6.51
N ASP A 73 -21.50 -32.06 7.42
CA ASP A 73 -20.31 -32.22 8.26
C ASP A 73 -20.57 -31.76 9.71
N GLU A 74 -20.76 -32.73 10.60
CA GLU A 74 -21.07 -32.52 12.01
C GLU A 74 -19.94 -31.77 12.76
N GLU A 75 -18.69 -31.90 12.31
CA GLU A 75 -17.55 -31.17 12.87
C GLU A 75 -17.59 -29.69 12.47
N LEU A 76 -17.93 -29.39 11.21
CA LEU A 76 -18.16 -28.02 10.74
C LEU A 76 -19.38 -27.36 11.38
N ALA A 77 -20.48 -28.09 11.54
CA ALA A 77 -21.68 -27.59 12.23
C ALA A 77 -21.37 -27.21 13.69
N ASN A 78 -20.61 -28.05 14.40
CA ASN A 78 -20.15 -27.76 15.75
C ASN A 78 -19.18 -26.56 15.78
N LEU A 79 -18.25 -26.46 14.83
CA LEU A 79 -17.31 -25.33 14.74
C LEU A 79 -18.04 -23.99 14.49
N ILE A 80 -19.07 -23.99 13.64
CA ILE A 80 -19.92 -22.83 13.39
C ILE A 80 -20.69 -22.45 14.66
N GLY A 81 -21.28 -23.43 15.35
CA GLY A 81 -22.04 -23.23 16.59
C GLY A 81 -21.20 -22.76 17.78
N GLU A 82 -19.97 -23.26 17.93
CA GLU A 82 -19.08 -22.93 19.06
C GLU A 82 -18.27 -21.65 18.83
N ASN A 83 -17.80 -21.41 17.61
CA ASN A 83 -16.79 -20.38 17.33
C ASN A 83 -17.21 -19.31 16.32
N GLY A 84 -18.28 -19.51 15.55
CA GLY A 84 -18.78 -18.59 14.51
C GLY A 84 -17.75 -18.29 13.41
N PHE A 85 -18.22 -17.82 12.24
CA PHE A 85 -17.36 -17.26 11.18
C PHE A 85 -16.24 -18.20 10.67
N TYR A 86 -16.52 -19.50 10.50
CA TYR A 86 -15.53 -20.50 10.07
C TYR A 86 -14.82 -20.15 8.75
N LYS A 87 -15.52 -19.54 7.78
CA LYS A 87 -14.95 -19.06 6.51
C LYS A 87 -13.82 -18.04 6.69
N ALA A 88 -13.82 -17.29 7.79
CA ALA A 88 -12.72 -16.36 8.12
C ALA A 88 -11.38 -17.08 8.40
N ARG A 89 -11.45 -18.36 8.79
CA ARG A 89 -10.30 -19.24 9.06
C ARG A 89 -9.87 -20.05 7.85
N ARG A 90 -10.66 -20.05 6.77
CA ARG A 90 -10.43 -20.93 5.62
C ARG A 90 -9.37 -20.35 4.68
N LEU A 91 -8.48 -21.23 4.25
CA LEU A 91 -7.54 -20.98 3.17
C LEU A 91 -8.05 -21.64 1.88
N VAL A 92 -8.06 -20.88 0.79
CA VAL A 92 -8.49 -21.34 -0.54
C VAL A 92 -7.32 -21.26 -1.53
N PRO A 93 -7.30 -22.10 -2.58
CA PRO A 93 -6.32 -22.01 -3.65
C PRO A 93 -6.22 -20.59 -4.21
N ASN A 94 -5.00 -20.08 -4.31
CA ASN A 94 -4.76 -18.80 -4.93
C ASN A 94 -4.46 -19.00 -6.42
N MET A 95 -5.43 -18.74 -7.28
CA MET A 95 -5.29 -18.90 -8.73
C MET A 95 -4.74 -17.61 -9.35
N VAL A 96 -3.67 -17.74 -10.13
CA VAL A 96 -3.02 -16.60 -10.82
C VAL A 96 -2.80 -16.94 -12.29
N ILE A 97 -2.91 -15.92 -13.15
CA ILE A 97 -2.67 -16.07 -14.58
C ILE A 97 -1.16 -15.99 -14.84
N LYS A 98 -0.56 -17.09 -15.30
CA LYS A 98 0.84 -17.10 -15.79
C LYS A 98 0.83 -17.37 -17.29
N GLY A 99 1.02 -16.31 -18.07
CA GLY A 99 0.93 -16.36 -19.53
C GLY A 99 -0.52 -16.51 -20.00
N LYS A 100 -0.86 -17.66 -20.59
CA LYS A 100 -2.23 -17.99 -21.05
C LYS A 100 -2.98 -18.98 -20.14
N ASN A 101 -2.32 -19.50 -19.12
CA ASN A 101 -2.87 -20.55 -18.26
C ASN A 101 -3.13 -19.99 -16.86
N GLU A 102 -4.24 -20.43 -16.27
CA GLU A 102 -4.54 -20.23 -14.85
C GLU A 102 -3.84 -21.33 -14.05
N VAL A 103 -2.98 -20.95 -13.11
CA VAL A 103 -2.22 -21.89 -12.28
C VAL A 103 -2.37 -21.54 -10.81
N GLN A 104 -2.40 -22.55 -9.96
CA GLN A 104 -2.41 -22.36 -8.52
C GLN A 104 -1.02 -21.91 -8.05
N ASP A 105 -0.98 -20.78 -7.34
CA ASP A 105 0.21 -20.21 -6.72
C ASP A 105 -0.05 -19.97 -5.22
N GLY A 106 0.10 -21.05 -4.46
CA GLY A 106 -0.12 -21.08 -3.02
C GLY A 106 -1.60 -21.02 -2.62
N VAL A 107 -1.83 -20.51 -1.42
CA VAL A 107 -3.15 -20.36 -0.80
C VAL A 107 -3.34 -18.91 -0.31
N LYS A 108 -4.58 -18.45 -0.31
CA LYS A 108 -5.01 -17.17 0.25
C LYS A 108 -6.15 -17.39 1.23
N GLY A 109 -6.36 -16.48 2.18
CA GLY A 109 -7.57 -16.53 2.99
C GLY A 109 -8.80 -16.25 2.13
N GLU A 110 -9.89 -16.94 2.43
CA GLU A 110 -11.19 -16.77 1.76
C GLU A 110 -11.76 -15.38 2.03
N LEU A 111 -11.61 -14.89 3.27
CA LEU A 111 -12.16 -13.61 3.73
C LEU A 111 -11.09 -12.60 4.19
N LEU A 112 -10.19 -13.03 5.08
CA LEU A 112 -9.11 -12.22 5.63
C LEU A 112 -7.84 -12.47 4.83
N SER A 113 -7.15 -11.43 4.40
CA SER A 113 -5.89 -11.58 3.65
C SER A 113 -4.73 -12.03 4.54
N LYS A 114 -3.74 -12.73 3.97
CA LYS A 114 -2.52 -13.10 4.70
C LYS A 114 -1.77 -11.88 5.21
N GLN A 115 -1.81 -10.79 4.45
CA GLN A 115 -1.21 -9.51 4.83
C GLN A 115 -1.89 -8.92 6.07
N THR A 116 -3.23 -8.97 6.13
CA THR A 116 -4.00 -8.50 7.30
C THR A 116 -3.61 -9.26 8.57
N ILE A 117 -3.52 -10.60 8.49
CA ILE A 117 -3.10 -11.43 9.63
C ILE A 117 -1.62 -11.19 9.95
N GLY A 118 -0.78 -11.09 8.93
CA GLY A 118 0.64 -10.78 9.08
C GLY A 118 0.87 -9.52 9.91
N TYR A 119 0.27 -8.40 9.52
CA TYR A 119 0.44 -7.14 10.26
C TYR A 119 -0.20 -7.16 11.66
N ALA A 120 -1.26 -7.93 11.86
CA ALA A 120 -1.95 -7.97 13.15
C ALA A 120 -1.22 -8.80 14.22
N PHE A 121 -0.43 -9.81 13.82
CA PHE A 121 0.17 -10.78 14.76
C PHE A 121 1.68 -10.97 14.59
N PHE A 122 2.26 -10.59 13.45
CA PHE A 122 3.66 -10.85 13.09
C PHE A 122 4.35 -9.59 12.57
N ALA A 123 3.97 -8.42 13.07
CA ALA A 123 4.51 -7.13 12.64
C ALA A 123 6.03 -7.04 12.85
N ASP A 124 6.54 -7.60 13.95
CA ASP A 124 7.96 -7.60 14.27
C ASP A 124 8.76 -8.45 13.27
N GLU A 125 8.28 -9.65 12.94
CA GLU A 125 8.91 -10.52 11.95
C GLU A 125 8.85 -9.95 10.53
N ILE A 126 7.74 -9.28 10.17
CA ILE A 126 7.65 -8.53 8.91
C ILE A 126 8.69 -7.42 8.90
N GLY A 127 8.79 -6.63 9.97
CA GLY A 127 9.76 -5.56 10.10
C GLY A 127 11.21 -6.03 10.15
N GLU A 128 11.48 -7.26 10.60
CA GLU A 128 12.80 -7.89 10.50
C GLU A 128 13.11 -8.25 9.04
N ILE A 129 12.19 -8.90 8.33
CA ILE A 129 12.35 -9.26 6.92
C ILE A 129 12.54 -8.01 6.05
N ASP A 130 11.77 -6.95 6.29
CA ASP A 130 11.87 -5.70 5.54
C ASP A 130 13.24 -5.03 5.76
N ARG A 131 13.77 -5.06 6.99
CA ARG A 131 15.14 -4.59 7.27
C ARG A 131 16.21 -5.41 6.56
N LEU A 132 16.04 -6.74 6.50
CA LEU A 132 16.96 -7.62 5.78
C LEU A 132 16.91 -7.36 4.27
N LYS A 133 15.73 -7.09 3.70
CA LYS A 133 15.56 -6.70 2.29
C LYS A 133 16.22 -5.37 1.99
N GLN A 134 15.95 -4.35 2.79
CA GLN A 134 16.57 -3.04 2.64
C GLN A 134 18.10 -3.14 2.71
N SER A 135 18.64 -3.86 3.71
CA SER A 135 20.08 -4.06 3.82
C SER A 135 20.66 -4.83 2.63
N LEU A 136 19.93 -5.80 2.09
CA LEU A 136 20.34 -6.52 0.89
C LEU A 136 20.39 -5.59 -0.32
N ASP A 137 19.36 -4.77 -0.53
CA ASP A 137 19.28 -3.82 -1.64
C ASP A 137 20.46 -2.81 -1.57
N GLU A 138 20.74 -2.27 -0.38
CA GLU A 138 21.87 -1.36 -0.14
C GLU A 138 23.24 -2.02 -0.44
N ILE A 139 23.41 -3.30 -0.09
CA ILE A 139 24.63 -4.06 -0.40
C ILE A 139 24.73 -4.33 -1.91
N GLU A 140 23.62 -4.69 -2.56
CA GLU A 140 23.60 -4.97 -4.00
C GLU A 140 23.86 -3.73 -4.85
N GLU A 141 23.33 -2.57 -4.45
CA GLU A 141 23.61 -1.29 -5.10
C GLU A 141 25.09 -0.91 -4.97
N ARG A 142 25.63 -0.95 -3.74
CA ARG A 142 27.05 -0.70 -3.49
C ARG A 142 27.95 -1.68 -4.24
N GLN A 143 27.57 -2.96 -4.28
CA GLN A 143 28.30 -3.98 -5.03
C GLN A 143 28.27 -3.66 -6.53
N ALA A 144 27.12 -3.29 -7.09
CA ALA A 144 27.02 -2.94 -8.51
C ALA A 144 27.95 -1.77 -8.89
N GLU A 145 28.02 -0.73 -8.06
CA GLU A 145 28.94 0.40 -8.25
C GLU A 145 30.42 -0.05 -8.24
N ARG A 146 30.80 -0.88 -7.26
CA ARG A 146 32.17 -1.42 -7.17
C ARG A 146 32.53 -2.29 -8.37
N LEU A 147 31.60 -3.13 -8.84
CA LEU A 147 31.83 -4.01 -9.98
C LEU A 147 31.95 -3.23 -11.29
N ALA A 148 31.22 -2.13 -11.45
CA ALA A 148 31.39 -1.21 -12.58
C ALA A 148 32.82 -0.62 -12.57
N ASN A 149 33.32 -0.19 -11.41
CA ASN A 149 34.70 0.30 -11.29
C ASN A 149 35.75 -0.78 -11.59
N ILE A 150 35.47 -2.06 -11.28
CA ILE A 150 36.36 -3.19 -11.59
C ILE A 150 36.37 -3.50 -13.10
N ALA A 151 35.22 -3.41 -13.77
CA ALA A 151 35.05 -3.77 -15.18
C ALA A 151 35.95 -2.93 -16.11
N ASP A 152 36.23 -1.68 -15.74
CA ASP A 152 37.08 -0.76 -16.51
C ASP A 152 38.59 -0.91 -16.20
N THR A 153 39.00 -1.92 -15.44
CA THR A 153 40.38 -2.09 -14.96
C THR A 153 40.97 -3.46 -15.32
N ALA A 154 42.26 -3.66 -15.02
CA ALA A 154 42.92 -4.96 -15.12
C ALA A 154 42.30 -6.05 -14.21
N LEU A 155 41.41 -5.68 -13.29
CA LEU A 155 40.69 -6.60 -12.42
C LEU A 155 39.44 -7.21 -13.08
N ALA A 156 39.09 -6.80 -14.31
CA ALA A 156 37.94 -7.33 -15.04
C ALA A 156 37.97 -8.86 -15.21
N ASP A 157 39.16 -9.47 -15.20
CA ASP A 157 39.36 -10.92 -15.26
C ASP A 157 38.71 -11.69 -14.09
N TYR A 158 38.41 -11.01 -12.97
CA TYR A 158 37.66 -11.60 -11.87
C TYR A 158 36.15 -11.66 -12.14
N LEU A 159 35.62 -10.90 -13.10
CA LEU A 159 34.19 -10.86 -13.40
C LEU A 159 33.80 -11.98 -14.38
N ASN A 160 32.54 -12.42 -14.32
CA ASN A 160 31.99 -13.32 -15.33
C ASN A 160 31.50 -12.56 -16.58
N ASP A 161 31.03 -13.29 -17.59
CA ASP A 161 30.50 -12.73 -18.86
C ASP A 161 29.33 -11.73 -18.70
N LYS A 162 28.78 -11.59 -17.49
CA LYS A 162 27.71 -10.64 -17.13
C LYS A 162 28.21 -9.52 -16.21
N GLU A 163 29.52 -9.35 -16.09
CA GLU A 163 30.17 -8.36 -15.22
C GLU A 163 29.75 -8.52 -13.74
N LYS A 164 29.49 -9.77 -13.32
CA LYS A 164 29.13 -10.11 -11.94
C LYS A 164 30.17 -11.01 -11.29
N LEU A 165 30.24 -10.94 -9.97
CA LEU A 165 30.94 -11.96 -9.20
C LEU A 165 30.11 -13.23 -9.11
N ASP A 166 30.75 -14.37 -9.35
CA ASP A 166 30.21 -15.68 -9.03
C ASP A 166 31.08 -16.40 -7.96
N GLU A 167 30.73 -17.64 -7.64
CA GLU A 167 31.47 -18.42 -6.64
C GLU A 167 32.93 -18.69 -7.04
N LYS A 168 33.24 -18.70 -8.35
CA LYS A 168 34.61 -18.86 -8.85
C LYS A 168 35.39 -17.56 -8.70
N SER A 169 34.79 -16.43 -9.11
CA SER A 169 35.33 -15.08 -8.90
C SER A 169 35.68 -14.86 -7.44
N TYR A 170 34.74 -15.18 -6.54
CA TYR A 170 34.90 -15.09 -5.10
C TYR A 170 36.13 -15.88 -4.61
N LYS A 171 36.29 -17.14 -5.04
CA LYS A 171 37.43 -17.98 -4.62
C LYS A 171 38.77 -17.50 -5.18
N ALA A 172 38.78 -16.93 -6.38
CA ALA A 172 39.97 -16.35 -6.99
C ALA A 172 40.41 -15.10 -6.22
N ILE A 173 39.50 -14.16 -5.99
CA ILE A 173 39.76 -12.95 -5.19
C ILE A 173 40.24 -13.32 -3.77
N GLU A 174 39.57 -14.27 -3.10
CA GLU A 174 39.95 -14.70 -1.75
C GLU A 174 41.37 -15.31 -1.72
N LYS A 175 41.78 -16.02 -2.77
CA LYS A 175 43.13 -16.57 -2.88
C LYS A 175 44.17 -15.47 -3.08
N ASP A 176 43.89 -14.52 -3.96
CA ASP A 176 44.87 -13.50 -4.33
C ASP A 176 45.05 -12.47 -3.20
N LEU A 177 43.97 -12.11 -2.50
CA LEU A 177 44.01 -11.29 -1.29
C LEU A 177 44.88 -11.89 -0.17
N LYS A 178 45.03 -13.22 -0.08
CA LYS A 178 45.92 -13.86 0.91
C LYS A 178 47.40 -13.63 0.63
N THR A 179 47.75 -13.31 -0.62
CA THR A 179 49.13 -13.11 -1.07
C THR A 179 49.44 -11.65 -1.42
N MET A 180 48.40 -10.85 -1.62
CA MET A 180 48.49 -9.41 -1.90
C MET A 180 48.90 -8.65 -0.64
N ARG A 181 49.65 -7.56 -0.83
CA ARG A 181 50.00 -6.68 0.29
C ARG A 181 48.86 -5.69 0.55
N ASN A 182 48.66 -5.31 1.80
CA ASN A 182 47.60 -4.38 2.18
C ASN A 182 47.78 -2.95 1.62
N ASP A 183 48.97 -2.61 1.13
CA ASP A 183 49.27 -1.31 0.48
C ASP A 183 49.11 -1.34 -1.05
N ASP A 184 48.65 -2.47 -1.61
CA ASP A 184 48.29 -2.55 -3.02
C ASP A 184 47.04 -1.71 -3.30
N GLU A 185 47.07 -0.96 -4.40
CA GLU A 185 45.98 -0.07 -4.82
C GLU A 185 44.65 -0.82 -5.03
N ASN A 186 44.71 -2.11 -5.33
CA ASN A 186 43.54 -2.96 -5.60
C ASN A 186 43.04 -3.72 -4.36
N PHE A 187 43.82 -3.74 -3.28
CA PHE A 187 43.52 -4.55 -2.10
C PHE A 187 42.18 -4.19 -1.47
N GLU A 188 41.94 -2.89 -1.25
CA GLU A 188 40.72 -2.39 -0.61
C GLU A 188 39.48 -2.70 -1.47
N LEU A 189 39.54 -2.39 -2.76
CA LEU A 189 38.44 -2.63 -3.70
C LEU A 189 38.06 -4.11 -3.79
N LEU A 190 39.04 -5.01 -3.88
CA LEU A 190 38.82 -6.45 -3.95
C LEU A 190 38.32 -7.02 -2.61
N SER A 191 38.89 -6.58 -1.49
CA SER A 191 38.49 -7.01 -0.14
C SER A 191 37.05 -6.63 0.16
N GLU A 192 36.67 -5.39 -0.12
CA GLU A 192 35.31 -4.92 0.12
C GLU A 192 34.29 -5.54 -0.85
N SER A 193 34.66 -5.77 -2.12
CA SER A 193 33.79 -6.49 -3.08
C SER A 193 33.55 -7.94 -2.64
N LEU A 194 34.56 -8.59 -2.04
CA LEU A 194 34.44 -9.93 -1.47
C LEU A 194 33.51 -9.92 -0.24
N ALA A 195 33.64 -8.93 0.63
CA ALA A 195 32.80 -8.76 1.81
C ALA A 195 31.33 -8.53 1.43
N ASP A 196 31.07 -7.66 0.45
CA ASP A 196 29.72 -7.36 -0.06
C ASP A 196 29.07 -8.62 -0.67
N PHE A 197 29.84 -9.42 -1.43
CA PHE A 197 29.36 -10.69 -1.98
C PHE A 197 28.94 -11.67 -0.87
N GLN A 198 29.75 -11.84 0.18
CA GLN A 198 29.42 -12.72 1.30
C GLN A 198 28.21 -12.22 2.09
N ALA A 199 28.14 -10.92 2.34
CA ALA A 199 27.03 -10.30 3.06
C ALA A 199 25.72 -10.49 2.31
N ALA A 200 25.69 -10.19 1.00
CA ALA A 200 24.53 -10.40 0.14
C ALA A 200 24.11 -11.88 0.09
N LYS A 201 25.07 -12.81 -0.03
CA LYS A 201 24.80 -14.26 0.00
C LYS A 201 24.18 -14.70 1.32
N THR A 202 24.67 -14.17 2.43
CA THR A 202 24.17 -14.48 3.78
C THR A 202 22.74 -13.96 3.97
N LEU A 203 22.48 -12.70 3.61
CA LEU A 203 21.15 -12.11 3.71
C LEU A 203 20.14 -12.83 2.82
N LYS A 204 20.50 -13.18 1.58
CA LYS A 204 19.66 -14.00 0.69
C LYS A 204 19.33 -15.36 1.29
N ALA A 205 20.28 -16.00 1.97
CA ALA A 205 20.05 -17.28 2.63
C ALA A 205 19.09 -17.13 3.84
N GLN A 206 19.25 -16.06 4.62
CA GLN A 206 18.34 -15.73 5.72
C GLN A 206 16.92 -15.47 5.21
N LEU A 207 16.74 -14.65 4.15
CA LEU A 207 15.44 -14.36 3.55
C LEU A 207 14.76 -15.63 3.02
N LYS A 208 15.50 -16.51 2.32
CA LYS A 208 14.99 -17.80 1.84
C LYS A 208 14.52 -18.74 2.95
N THR A 209 14.90 -18.49 4.19
CA THR A 209 14.47 -19.28 5.36
C THR A 209 13.36 -18.56 6.14
N LYS A 210 13.51 -17.25 6.38
CA LYS A 210 12.58 -16.45 7.18
C LYS A 210 11.26 -16.19 6.47
N GLU A 211 11.26 -15.89 5.17
CA GLU A 211 10.00 -15.59 4.45
C GLU A 211 9.06 -16.81 4.40
N PRO A 212 9.51 -18.02 4.03
CA PRO A 212 8.63 -19.20 4.05
C PRO A 212 8.18 -19.54 5.47
N ALA A 213 9.07 -19.43 6.46
CA ALA A 213 8.74 -19.69 7.86
C ALA A 213 7.65 -18.74 8.38
N LEU A 214 7.73 -17.45 8.03
CA LEU A 214 6.69 -16.48 8.36
C LEU A 214 5.37 -16.82 7.66
N ASN A 215 5.40 -17.14 6.36
CA ASN A 215 4.19 -17.52 5.64
C ASN A 215 3.52 -18.77 6.25
N SER A 216 4.29 -19.79 6.64
CA SER A 216 3.76 -20.96 7.34
C SER A 216 3.16 -20.62 8.71
N ARG A 217 3.77 -19.69 9.47
CA ARG A 217 3.20 -19.23 10.74
C ARG A 217 1.91 -18.45 10.55
N ILE A 218 1.82 -17.62 9.50
CA ILE A 218 0.59 -16.92 9.14
C ILE A 218 -0.50 -17.92 8.77
N GLU A 219 -0.20 -18.93 7.94
CA GLU A 219 -1.14 -19.99 7.57
C GLU A 219 -1.62 -20.80 8.78
N ALA A 220 -0.74 -21.12 9.72
CA ALA A 220 -1.13 -21.77 10.97
C ALA A 220 -2.07 -20.88 11.81
N LYS A 221 -1.78 -19.57 11.91
CA LYS A 221 -2.60 -18.65 12.69
C LYS A 221 -4.04 -18.56 12.19
N TYR A 222 -4.32 -18.80 10.90
CA TYR A 222 -5.72 -18.85 10.41
C TYR A 222 -6.57 -19.85 11.17
N GLN A 223 -6.03 -21.03 11.48
CA GLN A 223 -6.75 -22.09 12.19
C GLN A 223 -6.95 -21.74 13.67
N ASP A 224 -6.00 -21.00 14.24
CA ASP A 224 -5.98 -20.62 15.65
C ASP A 224 -6.61 -19.23 15.92
N LEU A 225 -7.36 -18.68 14.97
CA LEU A 225 -8.07 -17.41 15.16
C LEU A 225 -9.28 -17.61 16.07
N ASP A 226 -9.36 -16.84 17.15
CA ASP A 226 -10.58 -16.80 17.97
C ASP A 226 -11.63 -15.84 17.38
N LEU A 227 -12.86 -15.92 17.89
CA LEU A 227 -13.97 -15.07 17.40
C LEU A 227 -13.74 -13.58 17.64
N ALA A 228 -13.08 -13.20 18.75
CA ALA A 228 -12.80 -11.81 19.08
C ALA A 228 -11.73 -11.22 18.14
N GLU A 229 -10.69 -12.00 17.84
CA GLU A 229 -9.66 -11.71 16.86
C GLU A 229 -10.27 -11.52 15.47
N ILE A 230 -11.13 -12.44 15.01
CA ILE A 230 -11.81 -12.32 13.71
C ILE A 230 -12.62 -11.03 13.63
N LYS A 231 -13.45 -10.74 14.65
CA LYS A 231 -14.23 -9.50 14.69
C LYS A 231 -13.34 -8.26 14.62
N ARG A 232 -12.24 -8.24 15.38
CA ARG A 232 -11.27 -7.14 15.35
C ARG A 232 -10.67 -6.95 13.96
N LEU A 233 -10.28 -8.03 13.29
CA LEU A 233 -9.67 -7.99 11.95
C LEU A 233 -10.67 -7.53 10.88
N LEU A 234 -11.93 -7.96 10.97
CA LEU A 234 -12.99 -7.52 10.07
C LEU A 234 -13.31 -6.04 10.24
N ILE A 235 -13.43 -5.57 11.49
CA ILE A 235 -13.56 -4.14 11.79
C ILE A 235 -12.37 -3.38 11.19
N GLN A 236 -11.15 -3.84 11.42
CA GLN A 236 -9.98 -3.18 10.84
C GLN A 236 -10.04 -3.16 9.31
N LYS A 237 -10.39 -4.28 8.65
CA LYS A 237 -10.54 -4.36 7.19
C LYS A 237 -11.56 -3.35 6.66
N TRP A 238 -12.78 -3.36 7.22
CA TRP A 238 -13.88 -2.53 6.76
C TRP A 238 -13.67 -1.04 7.02
N PHE A 239 -13.14 -0.69 8.19
CA PHE A 239 -12.98 0.71 8.58
C PHE A 239 -11.67 1.34 8.07
N SER A 240 -10.65 0.56 7.72
CA SER A 240 -9.42 1.13 7.15
C SER A 240 -9.70 1.77 5.78
N GLU A 241 -10.47 1.09 4.93
CA GLU A 241 -10.85 1.60 3.61
C GLU A 241 -11.75 2.82 3.73
N LEU A 242 -12.77 2.76 4.59
CA LEU A 242 -13.67 3.88 4.85
C LEU A 242 -12.92 5.09 5.43
N ALA A 243 -12.00 4.88 6.38
CA ALA A 243 -11.23 5.97 6.97
C ALA A 243 -10.33 6.67 5.95
N ASN A 244 -9.70 5.91 5.04
CA ASN A 244 -8.90 6.48 3.95
C ASN A 244 -9.77 7.32 3.01
N ASN A 245 -10.91 6.78 2.57
CA ASN A 245 -11.84 7.49 1.68
C ASN A 245 -12.37 8.78 2.33
N LEU A 246 -12.72 8.74 3.62
CA LEU A 246 -13.19 9.92 4.35
C LEU A 246 -12.10 10.96 4.60
N SER A 247 -10.85 10.54 4.79
CA SER A 247 -9.70 11.46 4.86
C SER A 247 -9.53 12.23 3.55
N ASP A 248 -9.71 11.55 2.41
CA ASP A 248 -9.67 12.19 1.09
C ASP A 248 -10.82 13.18 0.89
N VAL A 249 -12.03 12.88 1.41
CA VAL A 249 -13.17 13.83 1.38
C VAL A 249 -12.80 15.14 2.10
N GLY A 250 -12.19 15.05 3.29
CA GLY A 250 -11.73 16.23 4.02
C GLY A 250 -10.67 17.05 3.28
N GLN A 251 -9.78 16.38 2.53
CA GLN A 251 -8.75 17.06 1.73
C GLN A 251 -9.30 17.63 0.40
N SER A 252 -10.36 17.04 -0.15
CA SER A 252 -10.92 17.44 -1.44
C SER A 252 -11.48 18.86 -1.43
N TYR A 253 -12.08 19.29 -0.30
CA TYR A 253 -12.56 20.66 -0.13
C TYR A 253 -11.40 21.66 -0.18
N ALA A 254 -10.31 21.40 0.55
CA ALA A 254 -9.11 22.23 0.49
C ALA A 254 -8.51 22.30 -0.92
N LYS A 255 -8.44 21.16 -1.63
CA LYS A 255 -7.98 21.11 -3.03
C LYS A 255 -8.88 21.93 -3.97
N THR A 256 -10.20 21.93 -3.72
CA THR A 256 -11.19 22.69 -4.50
C THR A 256 -11.07 24.19 -4.25
N VAL A 257 -10.91 24.62 -3.00
CA VAL A 257 -10.66 26.04 -2.68
C VAL A 257 -9.35 26.51 -3.32
N VAL A 258 -8.29 25.69 -3.27
CA VAL A 258 -7.02 26.00 -3.93
C VAL A 258 -7.19 26.11 -5.46
N SER A 259 -7.95 25.22 -6.10
CA SER A 259 -8.19 25.31 -7.55
C SER A 259 -9.02 26.54 -7.92
N GLN A 260 -10.07 26.86 -7.16
CA GLN A 260 -10.86 28.07 -7.35
C GLN A 260 -10.01 29.34 -7.16
N LEU A 261 -9.12 29.37 -6.17
CA LEU A 261 -8.19 30.48 -5.96
C LEU A 261 -7.23 30.65 -7.14
N LYS A 262 -6.72 29.55 -7.71
CA LYS A 262 -5.88 29.60 -8.92
C LYS A 262 -6.63 30.15 -10.12
N VAL A 263 -7.86 29.68 -10.37
CA VAL A 263 -8.71 30.22 -11.45
C VAL A 263 -8.98 31.71 -11.25
N LEU A 264 -9.17 32.14 -10.01
CA LEU A 264 -9.39 33.54 -9.69
C LEU A 264 -8.12 34.38 -9.93
N ASP A 265 -6.96 33.88 -9.51
CA ASP A 265 -5.65 34.51 -9.74
C ASP A 265 -5.37 34.71 -11.24
N GLU A 266 -5.53 33.64 -12.03
CA GLU A 266 -5.41 33.68 -13.50
C GLU A 266 -6.35 34.72 -14.12
N ARG A 267 -7.62 34.75 -13.69
CA ARG A 267 -8.60 35.72 -14.19
C ARG A 267 -8.24 37.17 -13.84
N TYR A 268 -7.69 37.42 -12.65
CA TYR A 268 -7.25 38.77 -12.26
C TYR A 268 -6.03 39.23 -13.06
N VAL A 269 -5.12 38.32 -13.40
CA VAL A 269 -4.00 38.60 -14.30
C VAL A 269 -4.50 39.04 -15.67
N ASP A 270 -5.41 38.28 -16.28
CA ASP A 270 -6.01 38.62 -17.58
C ASP A 270 -6.72 39.98 -17.54
N THR A 271 -7.51 40.23 -16.49
CA THR A 271 -8.26 41.49 -16.32
C THR A 271 -7.32 42.70 -16.19
N LEU A 272 -6.18 42.54 -15.51
CA LEU A 272 -5.19 43.61 -15.37
C LEU A 272 -4.46 43.91 -16.68
N GLU A 273 -4.16 42.90 -17.49
CA GLU A 273 -3.58 43.11 -18.82
C GLU A 273 -4.54 43.86 -19.74
N ASP A 274 -5.83 43.54 -19.70
CA ASP A 274 -6.85 44.24 -20.46
C ASP A 274 -6.98 45.71 -20.04
N ILE A 275 -6.96 46.01 -18.73
CA ILE A 275 -6.96 47.38 -18.21
C ILE A 275 -5.72 48.15 -18.68
N ARG A 276 -4.54 47.52 -18.65
CA ARG A 276 -3.29 48.14 -19.16
C ARG A 276 -3.38 48.44 -20.65
N ARG A 277 -3.95 47.53 -21.44
CA ARG A 277 -4.17 47.72 -22.89
C ARG A 277 -5.12 48.89 -23.16
N GLN A 278 -6.23 48.97 -22.42
CA GLN A 278 -7.18 50.08 -22.52
C GLN A 278 -6.53 51.42 -22.15
N ARG A 279 -5.70 51.45 -21.09
CA ARG A 279 -4.95 52.65 -20.72
C ARG A 279 -3.98 53.09 -21.82
N GLN A 280 -3.23 52.17 -22.40
CA GLN A 280 -2.32 52.47 -23.50
C GLN A 280 -3.05 52.99 -24.74
N GLN A 281 -4.22 52.41 -25.07
CA GLN A 281 -5.07 52.90 -26.16
C GLN A 281 -5.55 54.32 -25.90
N ALA A 282 -6.01 54.62 -24.67
CA ALA A 282 -6.44 55.95 -24.28
C ALA A 282 -5.29 56.96 -24.31
N GLU A 283 -4.09 56.60 -23.83
CA GLU A 283 -2.89 57.43 -23.90
C GLU A 283 -2.47 57.70 -25.35
N ASN A 284 -2.47 56.68 -26.21
CA ASN A 284 -2.15 56.84 -27.63
C ASN A 284 -3.17 57.74 -28.34
N ALA A 285 -4.47 57.57 -28.05
CA ALA A 285 -5.53 58.42 -28.59
C ALA A 285 -5.39 59.87 -28.11
N PHE A 286 -5.05 60.07 -26.82
CA PHE A 286 -4.79 61.40 -26.25
C PHE A 286 -3.61 62.09 -26.96
N TRP A 287 -2.48 61.38 -27.13
CA TRP A 287 -1.32 61.95 -27.83
C TRP A 287 -1.59 62.21 -29.31
N ALA A 288 -2.35 61.35 -29.99
CA ALA A 288 -2.77 61.60 -31.38
C ALA A 288 -3.60 62.89 -31.50
N MET A 289 -4.54 63.11 -30.58
CA MET A 289 -5.35 64.34 -30.54
C MET A 289 -4.51 65.57 -30.16
N ALA A 290 -3.62 65.45 -29.18
CA ALA A 290 -2.71 66.53 -28.79
C ALA A 290 -1.78 66.94 -29.94
N ASN A 291 -1.28 65.98 -30.71
CA ASN A 291 -0.42 66.26 -31.86
C ASN A 291 -1.18 66.94 -33.01
N GLN A 292 -2.46 66.64 -33.20
CA GLN A 292 -3.32 67.36 -34.15
C GLN A 292 -3.58 68.81 -33.72
N LEU A 293 -3.65 69.09 -32.41
CA LEU A 293 -3.86 70.44 -31.87
C LEU A 293 -2.60 71.30 -31.89
N VAL A 294 -1.41 70.69 -31.77
CA VAL A 294 -0.11 71.41 -31.74
C VAL A 294 0.55 71.46 -33.13
N GLY A 295 0.27 70.49 -34.01
CA GLY A 295 0.77 70.42 -35.39
C GLY A 295 0.01 71.25 -36.42
N GLY A 296 -0.96 72.06 -35.98
CA GLY A 296 -1.66 73.05 -36.81
C GLY A 296 -0.96 74.41 -36.79
N VAL A 297 0.23 74.50 -37.38
CA VAL A 297 0.88 75.75 -37.84
C VAL A 297 1.34 75.53 -39.29
#